data_AF-A0A9X9MPV7-F1
#
_entry.id   AF-A0A9X9MPV7-F1
#
_cell.length_a   1.000
_cell.length_b   1.000
_cell.length_c   1.000
_cell.angle_alpha   90.00
_cell.angle_beta   90.00
_cell.angle_gamma   90.00
#
_symmetry.space_group_name_H-M   'P 1'
#
loop_
_entity.id
_entity.type
_entity.pdbx_description
1 polymer ?
#
loop_
_entity_poly.entity_id
_entity_poly.type
_entity_poly.pdbx_seq_one_letter_code
_entity_poly.pdbx_strand_id
1 'polypeptide(L)' 'MLTFFSCRFVNRENRVPHYQRLFFDANKKHIRLWETSHRSKFMLYPYYTIMWGTLAASMYCMCRLVLGHKTWFGTK' A
#
# COMPACT_ATOMS: atom_id res chain seq x y z
N MET A 1 29.12 6.59 -37.62
CA MET A 1 28.01 5.93 -38.33
C MET A 1 26.80 5.90 -37.41
N LEU A 2 25.86 6.79 -37.70
CA LEU A 2 24.43 6.79 -37.36
C LEU A 2 23.94 6.98 -35.90
N THR A 3 23.17 8.05 -35.75
CA THR A 3 22.28 8.49 -34.68
C THR A 3 21.15 7.49 -34.38
N PHE A 4 20.97 7.10 -33.11
CA PHE A 4 19.72 6.51 -32.62
C PHE A 4 19.38 7.00 -31.19
N PHE A 5 18.19 7.59 -31.07
CA PHE A 5 17.48 7.98 -29.85
C PHE A 5 18.05 9.14 -29.00
N SER A 6 17.57 10.34 -29.34
CA SER A 6 17.35 11.43 -28.38
C SER A 6 16.64 10.88 -27.13
N CYS A 7 17.37 10.74 -26.03
CA CYS A 7 16.78 10.47 -24.73
C CYS A 7 16.79 11.77 -23.91
N ARG A 8 15.67 12.48 -23.90
CA ARG A 8 15.37 13.67 -23.08
C ARG A 8 15.58 13.44 -21.56
N PHE A 9 15.86 12.22 -21.11
CA PHE A 9 16.14 11.85 -19.72
C PHE A 9 17.58 12.11 -19.25
N VAL A 10 18.42 12.72 -20.10
CA VAL A 10 19.88 12.82 -19.96
C VAL A 10 20.42 13.65 -18.77
N ASN A 11 19.59 14.37 -17.99
CA ASN A 11 20.06 15.11 -16.78
C ASN A 11 19.16 14.91 -15.54
N ARG A 12 18.76 13.67 -15.21
CA ARG A 12 18.26 13.36 -13.86
C ARG A 12 19.32 12.54 -13.14
N GLU A 13 19.81 13.03 -12.01
CA GLU A 13 20.78 12.30 -11.19
C GLU A 13 20.31 10.86 -10.92
N ASN A 14 21.19 9.89 -11.17
CA ASN A 14 20.84 8.48 -11.08
C ASN A 14 20.58 8.10 -9.62
N ARG A 15 19.31 7.95 -9.24
CA ARG A 15 18.89 7.60 -7.87
C ARG A 15 18.84 6.09 -7.62
N VAL A 16 19.15 5.25 -8.62
CA VAL A 16 19.14 3.78 -8.45
C VAL A 16 20.09 3.31 -7.33
N PRO A 17 21.36 3.78 -7.25
CA PRO A 17 22.27 3.36 -6.17
C PRO A 17 21.79 3.79 -4.79
N HIS A 18 21.07 4.93 -4.70
CA HIS A 18 20.48 5.40 -3.45
C HIS A 18 19.39 4.43 -2.95
N TYR A 19 18.46 4.04 -3.83
CA TYR A 19 17.41 3.09 -3.45
C TYR A 19 17.98 1.70 -3.14
N GLN A 20 18.98 1.24 -3.89
CA GLN A 20 19.66 -0.03 -3.60
C GLN A 20 20.23 -0.06 -2.18
N ARG A 21 20.98 0.98 -1.77
CA ARG A 21 21.52 1.10 -0.39
C ARG A 21 20.40 1.09 0.65
N LEU A 22 19.32 1.84 0.42
CA LEU A 22 18.16 1.88 1.31
C LEU A 22 17.54 0.49 1.52
N PHE A 23 17.37 -0.30 0.46
CA PHE A 23 16.83 -1.66 0.55
C PHE A 23 17.79 -2.65 1.21
N PHE A 24 19.10 -2.54 0.96
CA PHE A 24 20.09 -3.38 1.63
C PHE A 24 20.16 -3.08 3.13
N ASP A 25 20.13 -1.82 3.54
CA ASP A 25 20.13 -1.45 4.96
C ASP A 25 18.83 -1.82 5.67
N ALA A 26 17.69 -1.76 4.97
CA ALA A 26 16.42 -2.25 5.49
C ALA A 26 16.39 -3.78 5.64
N ASN A 27 17.04 -4.51 4.73
CA ASN A 27 17.18 -5.96 4.82
C ASN A 27 18.04 -6.38 6.03
N LYS A 28 19.16 -5.68 6.29
CA LYS A 28 19.98 -5.89 7.50
C LYS A 28 19.20 -5.65 8.79
N LYS A 29 18.26 -4.70 8.78
CA LYS A 29 17.38 -4.38 9.91
C LYS A 29 16.13 -5.28 9.96
N HIS A 30 16.04 -6.28 9.08
CA HIS A 30 14.90 -7.20 8.93
C HIS A 30 13.54 -6.50 8.79
N ILE A 31 13.53 -5.33 8.14
CA ILE A 31 12.31 -4.57 7.87
C ILE A 31 11.65 -5.16 6.63
N ARG A 32 10.31 -5.26 6.63
CA ARG A 32 9.56 -5.72 5.47
C ARG A 32 9.79 -4.80 4.27
N LEU A 33 9.84 -5.40 3.09
CA LEU A 33 10.09 -4.68 1.84
C LEU A 33 9.07 -3.56 1.61
N TRP A 34 7.79 -3.84 1.91
CA TRP A 34 6.73 -2.85 1.78
C TRP A 34 6.87 -1.72 2.79
N GLU A 35 7.48 -1.88 3.97
CA GLU A 35 7.63 -0.81 4.97
C GLU A 35 8.90 0.03 4.82
N THR A 36 9.79 -0.35 3.90
CA THR A 36 11.14 0.21 3.80
C THR A 36 11.17 1.69 3.38
N SER A 37 10.21 2.15 2.57
CA SER A 37 10.17 3.55 2.11
C SER A 37 9.53 4.48 3.15
N HIS A 38 10.06 5.70 3.29
CA HIS A 38 9.51 6.72 4.21
C HIS A 38 8.02 6.98 3.95
N ARG A 39 7.61 7.05 2.67
CA ARG A 39 6.19 7.27 2.32
C ARG A 39 5.31 6.04 2.51
N SER A 40 5.89 4.87 2.73
CA SER A 40 5.12 3.64 2.81
C SER A 40 4.16 3.64 3.99
N LYS A 41 4.61 4.10 5.16
CA LYS A 41 3.76 4.17 6.36
C LYS A 41 2.49 4.99 6.11
N PHE A 42 2.61 6.11 5.42
CA PHE A 42 1.47 6.97 5.08
C PHE A 42 0.44 6.28 4.16
N MET A 43 0.87 5.36 3.29
CA MET A 43 -0.03 4.59 2.42
C MET A 43 -0.56 3.32 3.10
N LEU A 44 0.23 2.70 3.97
CA LEU A 44 -0.14 1.47 4.67
C LEU A 44 -1.18 1.70 5.75
N TYR A 45 -1.09 2.79 6.52
CA TYR A 45 -2.07 3.10 7.56
C TYR A 45 -3.52 3.17 7.05
N PRO A 46 -3.86 3.95 6.00
CA PRO A 46 -5.23 3.99 5.49
C PRO A 46 -5.65 2.66 4.86
N TYR A 47 -4.73 1.90 4.26
CA TYR A 47 -5.04 0.57 3.73
C TYR A 47 -5.48 -0.39 4.84
N TYR A 48 -4.74 -0.42 5.96
CA TYR A 48 -5.10 -1.29 7.09
C TYR A 48 -6.41 -0.89 7.77
N THR A 49 -6.70 0.41 7.91
CA THR A 49 -7.96 0.85 8.52
C THR A 49 -9.18 0.48 7.67
N ILE A 50 -9.09 0.65 6.35
CA ILE A 50 -10.18 0.28 5.43
C ILE A 50 -10.35 -1.25 5.38
N MET A 51 -9.25 -2.01 5.33
CA MET A 51 -9.30 -3.47 5.28
C MET A 51 -9.99 -4.05 6.52
N TRP A 52 -9.59 -3.61 7.72
CA TRP A 52 -10.25 -4.05 8.95
C TRP A 52 -11.66 -3.50 9.10
N GLY A 53 -11.91 -2.27 8.65
CA GLY A 53 -13.24 -1.66 8.67
C GLY A 53 -14.25 -2.42 7.80
N THR A 54 -13.86 -2.78 6.58
CA THR A 54 -14.72 -3.54 5.64
C THR A 54 -14.93 -4.98 6.11
N LEU A 55 -13.94 -5.62 6.71
CA LEU A 55 -14.08 -6.96 7.31
C LEU A 55 -15.03 -6.95 8.51
N ALA A 56 -14.92 -5.97 9.40
CA ALA A 56 -15.85 -5.81 10.52
C ALA A 56 -17.28 -5.50 10.00
N ALA A 57 -17.39 -4.65 8.99
CA ALA A 57 -18.67 -4.30 8.36
C ALA A 57 -19.35 -5.51 7.71
N SER A 58 -18.61 -6.36 6.98
CA SER A 58 -19.17 -7.55 6.34
C SER A 58 -19.64 -8.58 7.37
N MET A 59 -18.85 -8.80 8.43
CA MET A 59 -19.24 -9.67 9.54
C MET A 59 -20.48 -9.14 10.27
N TYR A 60 -20.57 -7.82 10.49
CA TYR A 60 -21.74 -7.17 11.08
C TYR A 60 -23.00 -7.37 10.22
N CYS A 61 -22.88 -7.17 8.89
CA CYS A 61 -23.99 -7.42 7.97
C CYS A 61 -24.43 -8.88 8.00
N MET A 62 -23.48 -9.82 8.03
CA MET A 62 -23.77 -11.25 8.08
C MET A 62 -24.51 -11.62 9.37
N CYS A 63 -24.04 -11.16 10.52
CA CYS A 63 -24.71 -11.39 11.81
C CYS A 63 -26.13 -10.81 11.84
N ARG A 64 -26.33 -9.62 11.26
CA ARG A 64 -27.65 -8.98 11.18
C ARG A 64 -28.59 -9.69 10.20
N LEU A 65 -28.06 -10.21 9.08
CA LEU A 65 -28.82 -11.02 8.12
C LEU A 65 -29.32 -12.33 8.72
N VAL A 66 -28.51 -13.00 9.55
CA VAL A 66 -28.94 -14.20 10.30
C VAL A 66 -30.09 -13.88 11.26
N LEU A 67 -30.06 -12.70 11.88
CA LEU A 67 -31.14 -12.20 12.74
C LEU A 67 -32.34 -11.62 11.96
N GLY A 68 -32.35 -11.72 10.62
CA GLY A 68 -33.46 -11.31 9.76
C GLY A 68 -33.47 -9.83 9.37
N HIS A 69 -32.55 -9.02 9.88
CA HIS A 69 -32.49 -7.59 9.59
C HIS A 69 -31.79 -7.32 8.25
N LYS A 70 -32.50 -6.67 7.32
CA LYS A 70 -32.06 -6.46 5.93
C LYS A 70 -31.20 -5.19 5.75
N THR A 71 -31.19 -4.30 6.74
CA THR A 71 -30.61 -2.95 6.64
C THR A 71 -29.49 -2.72 7.65
N TRP A 72 -28.57 -1.80 7.32
CA TRP A 72 -27.39 -1.49 8.12
C TRP A 72 -27.75 -0.88 9.49
N PHE A 73 -28.75 0.02 9.53
CA PHE A 73 -29.23 0.68 10.76
C PHE A 73 -30.77 0.78 10.77
N GLY A 74 -31.46 -0.35 10.77
CA GLY A 74 -32.92 -0.38 10.81
C GLY A 74 -33.48 -1.60 11.52
N THR A 75 -34.63 -1.41 12.15
CA THR A 75 -35.32 -2.42 12.97
C THR A 75 -36.15 -3.41 12.15
N LYS A 76 -36.20 -3.27 10.81
CA LYS A 76 -37.00 -4.10 9.93
C LYS A 76 -36.13 -4.90 8.96
#